data_AF-A0A450ZRT5-F1
#
_entry.id   AF-A0A450ZRT5-F1
#
_cell.length_a   1.000
_cell.length_b   1.000
_cell.length_c   1.000
_cell.angle_alpha   90.00
_cell.angle_beta   90.00
_cell.angle_gamma   90.00
#
_symmetry.space_group_name_H-M   'P 1'
#
loop_
_entity.id
_entity.type
_entity.pdbx_description
1 polymer ?
#
loop_
_entity_poly.entity_id
_entity_poly.type
_entity_poly.pdbx_seq_one_letter_code
_entity_poly.pdbx_strand_id
1 'polypeptide(L)'
;MGTPSTMLELGAIAPDFSLPDSGADGKLVSKKDFRKSVGFLVVFSCNHCPYVHRIREALVDFAKEYQPRGIAIVAINANDIGDYPEDSPDRMAEEVANFGYTFPYLFDETQEVAKAYRAACTPDFFLFDKGRKLVYRGQFDDSRPQNDLPVTGEDLRAALDALLAGRAIDSEQKPSFGCNIKWKPGNEPDYFRSIRLKPSLEGRLGPEIEGGQEEFSGWGPPRASELEEIGEYVRARMTRMEEKLDHQRKPMTEGFERMEKRFAQVDKRIRQMDKRLEQTDKRLEQMDRRFDAIDKRFDMLAGRMDRFIYLSLGIAACIVLVLAIL
;
A
#
# COMPACT_ATOMS: atom_id res chain seq x y z
N MET A 1 -16.86 -6.23 4.21
CA MET A 1 -16.74 -7.01 5.46
C MET A 1 -15.26 -7.24 5.69
N GLY A 2 -14.71 -6.84 6.83
CA GLY A 2 -13.28 -7.01 7.10
C GLY A 2 -12.98 -8.31 7.84
N THR A 3 -11.70 -8.66 7.87
CA THR A 3 -11.13 -9.88 8.44
C THR A 3 -10.18 -9.44 9.56
N PRO A 4 -10.37 -9.92 10.80
CA PRO A 4 -9.40 -9.69 11.87
C PRO A 4 -8.15 -10.58 11.70
N SER A 5 -7.01 -10.15 12.27
CA SER A 5 -5.81 -10.98 12.42
C SER A 5 -6.10 -12.30 13.14
N THR A 6 -5.32 -13.35 12.87
CA THR A 6 -5.43 -14.64 13.57
C THR A 6 -4.92 -14.62 15.01
N MET A 7 -4.22 -13.55 15.41
CA MET A 7 -3.60 -13.39 16.73
C MET A 7 -2.68 -14.55 17.11
N LEU A 8 -1.68 -14.80 16.26
CA LEU A 8 -0.60 -15.76 16.51
C LEU A 8 -0.06 -15.65 17.94
N GLU A 9 0.23 -16.80 18.55
CA GLU A 9 0.67 -16.90 19.93
C GLU A 9 1.97 -16.11 20.17
N LEU A 10 2.00 -15.31 21.24
CA LEU A 10 3.21 -14.60 21.64
C LEU A 10 4.31 -15.60 21.98
N GLY A 11 5.55 -15.27 21.63
CA GLY A 11 6.70 -16.17 21.76
C GLY A 11 6.96 -17.05 20.54
N ALA A 12 6.04 -17.14 19.58
CA ALA A 12 6.25 -17.86 18.32
C ALA A 12 7.50 -17.34 17.58
N ILE A 13 8.26 -18.25 16.97
CA ILE A 13 9.46 -17.90 16.21
C ILE A 13 9.06 -17.38 14.83
N ALA A 14 9.65 -16.26 14.40
CA ALA A 14 9.45 -15.72 13.05
C ALA A 14 9.74 -16.79 11.98
N PRO A 15 8.75 -17.19 11.16
CA PRO A 15 8.99 -18.10 10.05
C PRO A 15 10.05 -17.56 9.07
N ASP A 16 10.86 -18.45 8.49
CA ASP A 16 11.89 -18.04 7.51
C ASP A 16 11.25 -17.69 6.17
N PHE A 17 11.93 -16.85 5.39
CA PHE A 17 11.53 -16.50 4.03
C PHE A 17 12.74 -16.02 3.21
N SER A 18 12.61 -16.12 1.88
CA SER A 18 13.45 -15.48 0.88
C SER A 18 12.55 -15.09 -0.29
N LEU A 19 12.25 -13.79 -0.41
CA LEU A 19 11.27 -13.27 -1.36
C LEU A 19 11.88 -12.16 -2.24
N PRO A 20 11.41 -11.98 -3.49
CA PRO A 20 11.83 -10.88 -4.34
C PRO A 20 11.28 -9.55 -3.83
N ASP A 21 12.15 -8.53 -3.79
CA ASP A 21 11.79 -7.15 -3.45
C ASP A 21 11.36 -6.38 -4.71
N SER A 22 10.09 -6.03 -4.78
CA SER A 22 9.52 -5.28 -5.89
C SER A 22 10.08 -3.85 -5.99
N GLY A 23 10.53 -3.26 -4.87
CA GLY A 23 11.17 -1.94 -4.87
C GLY A 23 12.63 -1.96 -5.32
N ALA A 24 13.21 -3.13 -5.58
CA ALA A 24 14.63 -3.31 -5.91
C ALA A 24 14.83 -4.34 -7.04
N ASP A 25 14.04 -4.23 -8.11
CA ASP A 25 14.13 -5.04 -9.33
C ASP A 25 14.11 -6.57 -9.07
N GLY A 26 13.34 -7.00 -8.06
CA GLY A 26 13.19 -8.41 -7.71
C GLY A 26 14.37 -9.01 -6.95
N LYS A 27 15.30 -8.19 -6.44
CA LYS A 27 16.40 -8.67 -5.60
C LYS A 27 15.86 -9.48 -4.42
N LEU A 28 16.43 -10.66 -4.19
CA LEU A 28 16.02 -11.51 -3.07
C LEU A 28 16.42 -10.88 -1.73
N VAL A 29 15.45 -10.84 -0.82
CA VAL A 29 15.59 -10.42 0.58
C VAL A 29 15.13 -11.56 1.47
N SER A 30 15.95 -11.90 2.46
CA SER A 30 15.69 -12.98 3.41
C SER A 30 15.58 -12.46 4.84
N LYS A 31 14.85 -13.18 5.70
CA LYS A 31 14.82 -12.88 7.16
C LYS A 31 16.24 -12.75 7.76
N LYS A 32 17.18 -13.54 7.26
CA LYS A 32 18.60 -13.58 7.70
C LYS A 32 19.35 -12.27 7.46
N ASP A 33 18.89 -11.43 6.54
CA ASP A 33 19.49 -10.12 6.26
C ASP A 33 19.29 -9.14 7.41
N PHE A 34 18.23 -9.36 8.20
CA PHE A 34 17.87 -8.49 9.32
C PHE A 34 18.45 -8.96 10.66
N ARG A 35 19.26 -10.03 10.73
CA ARG A 35 19.72 -10.69 11.99
C ARG A 35 20.39 -9.77 13.03
N LYS A 36 20.87 -8.60 12.62
CA LYS A 36 21.53 -7.62 13.51
C LYS A 36 20.55 -6.64 14.16
N SER A 37 19.29 -6.61 13.74
CA SER A 37 18.29 -5.67 14.25
C SER A 37 17.87 -6.00 15.69
N VAL A 38 17.59 -4.96 16.47
CA VAL A 38 17.08 -5.07 17.85
C VAL A 38 15.64 -5.58 17.84
N GLY A 39 14.83 -5.10 16.89
CA GLY A 39 13.51 -5.61 16.59
C GLY A 39 13.34 -5.87 15.10
N PHE A 40 12.39 -6.72 14.75
CA PHE A 40 12.08 -7.07 13.37
C PHE A 40 10.57 -7.04 13.18
N LEU A 41 10.06 -6.12 12.37
CA LEU A 41 8.65 -5.95 12.07
C LEU A 41 8.35 -6.49 10.67
N VAL A 42 7.44 -7.45 10.60
CA VAL A 42 6.86 -7.96 9.36
C VAL A 42 5.45 -7.41 9.23
N VAL A 43 5.13 -6.83 8.07
CA VAL A 43 3.81 -6.27 7.76
C VAL A 43 3.25 -6.95 6.52
N PHE A 44 2.16 -7.70 6.65
CA PHE A 44 1.42 -8.14 5.47
C PHE A 44 0.56 -6.98 4.97
N SER A 45 0.77 -6.57 3.72
CA SER A 45 0.19 -5.37 3.11
C SER A 45 -0.31 -5.66 1.70
N CYS A 46 -0.95 -4.68 1.06
CA CYS A 46 -1.29 -4.70 -0.35
C CYS A 46 -1.56 -3.30 -0.90
N ASN A 47 -1.76 -3.17 -2.21
CA ASN A 47 -1.83 -1.88 -2.89
C ASN A 47 -3.26 -1.37 -3.09
N HIS A 48 -4.28 -2.19 -2.88
CA HIS A 48 -5.69 -1.83 -3.17
C HIS A 48 -6.61 -1.78 -1.93
N CYS A 49 -6.11 -2.18 -0.76
CA CYS A 49 -6.95 -2.26 0.44
C CYS A 49 -7.16 -0.87 1.06
N PRO A 50 -8.42 -0.45 1.31
CA PRO A 50 -8.71 0.85 1.92
C PRO A 50 -8.14 0.99 3.34
N TYR A 51 -7.94 -0.12 4.06
CA TYR A 51 -7.30 -0.10 5.38
C TYR A 51 -5.80 0.20 5.27
N VAL A 52 -5.12 -0.33 4.25
CA VAL A 52 -3.71 -0.03 3.98
C VAL A 52 -3.55 1.40 3.47
N HIS A 53 -4.40 1.83 2.53
CA HIS A 53 -4.39 3.21 2.02
C HIS A 53 -4.52 4.24 3.14
N ARG A 54 -5.32 3.94 4.16
CA ARG A 54 -5.49 4.83 5.31
C ARG A 54 -4.19 5.06 6.07
N ILE A 55 -3.33 4.05 6.19
CA ILE A 55 -2.17 4.09 7.10
C ILE A 55 -0.82 4.23 6.39
N ARG A 56 -0.73 4.04 5.06
CA ARG A 56 0.56 3.92 4.35
C ARG A 56 1.51 5.09 4.56
N GLU A 57 1.01 6.33 4.56
CA GLU A 57 1.85 7.51 4.79
C GLU A 57 2.38 7.53 6.23
N ALA A 58 1.50 7.26 7.21
CA ALA A 58 1.90 7.14 8.60
C ALA A 58 2.86 5.97 8.86
N LEU A 59 2.73 4.87 8.11
CA LEU A 59 3.64 3.73 8.16
C LEU A 59 5.04 4.09 7.64
N VAL A 60 5.13 4.92 6.60
CA VAL A 60 6.40 5.45 6.09
C VAL A 60 7.07 6.35 7.12
N ASP A 61 6.32 7.27 7.73
CA ASP A 61 6.86 8.16 8.76
C ASP A 61 7.29 7.38 10.00
N PHE A 62 6.48 6.42 10.42
CA PHE A 62 6.82 5.45 11.46
C PHE A 62 8.11 4.70 11.13
N ALA A 63 8.28 4.21 9.90
CA ALA A 63 9.49 3.49 9.52
C ALA A 63 10.74 4.37 9.59
N LYS A 64 10.67 5.60 9.07
CA LYS A 64 11.76 6.58 9.14
C LYS A 64 12.19 6.88 10.57
N GLU A 65 11.26 6.83 11.52
CA GLU A 65 11.54 7.07 12.93
C GLU A 65 12.23 5.87 13.62
N TYR A 66 11.77 4.65 13.37
CA TYR A 66 12.23 3.46 14.11
C TYR A 66 13.40 2.72 13.45
N GLN A 67 13.59 2.84 12.14
CA GLN A 67 14.73 2.21 11.45
C GLN A 67 16.10 2.68 12.00
N PRO A 68 16.35 3.99 12.20
CA PRO A 68 17.60 4.47 12.81
C PRO A 68 17.81 3.98 14.25
N ARG A 69 16.73 3.59 14.95
CA ARG A 69 16.76 3.07 16.32
C ARG A 69 17.01 1.55 16.37
N GLY A 70 17.30 0.92 15.24
CA GLY A 70 17.67 -0.50 15.14
C GLY A 70 16.50 -1.45 14.88
N ILE A 71 15.35 -0.94 14.43
CA ILE A 71 14.21 -1.75 14.01
C ILE A 71 14.31 -2.06 12.52
N ALA A 72 14.36 -3.33 12.16
CA ALA A 72 14.20 -3.75 10.78
C ALA A 72 12.72 -3.87 10.45
N ILE A 73 12.31 -3.39 9.29
CA ILE A 73 10.92 -3.43 8.82
C ILE A 73 10.92 -4.06 7.43
N VAL A 74 9.93 -4.93 7.18
CA VAL A 74 9.66 -5.51 5.86
C VAL A 74 8.16 -5.57 5.64
N ALA A 75 7.73 -5.17 4.45
CA ALA A 75 6.36 -5.38 4.00
C ALA A 75 6.30 -6.59 3.05
N ILE A 76 5.23 -7.38 3.13
CA ILE A 76 5.02 -8.56 2.28
C ILE A 76 3.62 -8.46 1.66
N ASN A 77 3.52 -8.55 0.34
CA ASN A 77 2.27 -8.70 -0.39
C ASN A 77 2.12 -10.15 -0.83
N ALA A 78 1.04 -10.80 -0.43
CA ALA A 78 0.74 -12.20 -0.74
C ALA A 78 -0.58 -12.35 -1.51
N ASN A 79 -1.12 -11.26 -2.07
CA ASN A 79 -2.40 -11.32 -2.77
C ASN A 79 -2.25 -11.96 -4.16
N ASP A 80 -3.29 -12.69 -4.59
CA ASP A 80 -3.40 -13.25 -5.93
C ASP A 80 -3.59 -12.13 -6.96
N ILE A 81 -2.57 -11.95 -7.79
CA ILE A 81 -2.51 -10.89 -8.80
C ILE A 81 -3.36 -11.21 -10.05
N GLY A 82 -3.83 -12.45 -10.20
CA GLY A 82 -4.74 -12.83 -11.30
C GLY A 82 -6.09 -12.12 -11.18
N ASP A 83 -6.65 -12.10 -9.98
CA ASP A 83 -7.91 -11.41 -9.66
C ASP A 83 -7.71 -9.97 -9.18
N TYR A 84 -6.50 -9.61 -8.73
CA TYR A 84 -6.15 -8.30 -8.15
C TYR A 84 -4.85 -7.75 -8.78
N PRO A 85 -4.88 -7.31 -10.06
CA PRO A 85 -3.69 -6.87 -10.79
C PRO A 85 -3.00 -5.64 -10.17
N GLU A 86 -3.70 -4.88 -9.31
CA GLU A 86 -3.13 -3.77 -8.54
C GLU A 86 -2.05 -4.22 -7.56
N ASP A 87 -2.03 -5.50 -7.18
CA ASP A 87 -1.05 -6.09 -6.26
C ASP A 87 0.16 -6.71 -6.98
N SER A 88 0.29 -6.51 -8.30
CA SER A 88 1.42 -7.03 -9.07
C SER A 88 2.76 -6.43 -8.63
N PRO A 89 3.89 -7.14 -8.83
CA PRO A 89 5.22 -6.61 -8.53
C PRO A 89 5.50 -5.24 -9.17
N ASP A 90 5.04 -5.00 -10.40
CA ASP A 90 5.20 -3.71 -11.07
C ASP A 90 4.45 -2.59 -10.32
N ARG A 91 3.21 -2.86 -9.89
CA ARG A 91 2.41 -1.91 -9.10
C ARG A 91 2.95 -1.73 -7.69
N MET A 92 3.55 -2.76 -7.09
CA MET A 92 4.27 -2.65 -5.83
C MET A 92 5.49 -1.75 -5.96
N ALA A 93 6.24 -1.84 -7.05
CA ALA A 93 7.38 -0.94 -7.33
C ALA A 93 6.90 0.52 -7.46
N GLU A 94 5.78 0.75 -8.15
CA GLU A 94 5.14 2.07 -8.22
C GLU A 94 4.71 2.58 -6.83
N GLU A 95 4.11 1.73 -5.99
CA GLU A 95 3.71 2.10 -4.62
C GLU A 95 4.94 2.52 -3.78
N VAL A 96 6.05 1.76 -3.85
CA VAL A 96 7.31 2.12 -3.18
C VAL A 96 7.80 3.50 -3.64
N ALA A 97 7.84 3.74 -4.95
CA ALA A 97 8.31 5.01 -5.50
C ALA A 97 7.39 6.19 -5.14
N ASN A 98 6.07 5.99 -5.16
CA ASN A 98 5.08 7.04 -4.92
C ASN A 98 5.01 7.47 -3.45
N PHE A 99 5.14 6.53 -2.51
CA PHE A 99 5.02 6.80 -1.07
C PHE A 99 6.36 6.86 -0.35
N GLY A 100 7.46 6.50 -1.02
CA GLY A 100 8.81 6.57 -0.47
C GLY A 100 9.05 5.55 0.63
N TYR A 101 8.66 4.29 0.39
CA TYR A 101 8.91 3.22 1.35
C TYR A 101 10.42 3.05 1.55
N THR A 102 10.86 3.16 2.81
CA THR A 102 12.28 3.02 3.21
C THR A 102 12.64 1.59 3.61
N PHE A 103 11.71 0.65 3.41
CA PHE A 103 11.81 -0.75 3.75
C PHE A 103 11.49 -1.62 2.53
N PRO A 104 12.05 -2.84 2.44
CA PRO A 104 11.75 -3.76 1.34
C PRO A 104 10.25 -4.08 1.27
N TYR A 105 9.71 -4.16 0.05
CA TYR A 105 8.33 -4.56 -0.19
C TYR A 105 8.31 -5.82 -1.06
N LEU A 106 8.12 -6.95 -0.38
CA LEU A 106 8.39 -8.27 -0.94
C LEU A 106 7.12 -8.92 -1.48
N PHE A 107 7.24 -9.65 -2.58
CA PHE A 107 6.12 -10.39 -3.17
C PHE A 107 6.19 -11.87 -2.80
N ASP A 108 5.19 -12.36 -2.08
CA ASP A 108 4.98 -13.78 -1.75
C ASP A 108 4.02 -14.43 -2.76
N GLU A 109 4.54 -14.76 -3.93
CA GLU A 109 3.74 -15.35 -5.01
C GLU A 109 3.08 -16.68 -4.61
N THR A 110 3.75 -17.49 -3.79
CA THR A 110 3.26 -18.81 -3.37
C THR A 110 2.22 -18.74 -2.26
N GLN A 111 2.20 -17.62 -1.54
CA GLN A 111 1.42 -17.38 -0.32
C GLN A 111 1.84 -18.26 0.87
N GLU A 112 2.94 -19.02 0.75
CA GLU A 112 3.43 -19.91 1.81
C GLU A 112 4.01 -19.12 2.99
N VAL A 113 4.59 -17.94 2.75
CA VAL A 113 5.08 -17.08 3.84
C VAL A 113 3.88 -16.51 4.60
N ALA A 114 2.84 -16.04 3.90
CA ALA A 114 1.59 -15.61 4.54
C ALA A 114 0.96 -16.74 5.38
N LYS A 115 0.92 -17.96 4.86
CA LYS A 115 0.44 -19.13 5.62
C LYS A 115 1.28 -19.42 6.86
N ALA A 116 2.61 -19.40 6.73
CA ALA A 116 3.53 -19.69 7.82
C ALA A 116 3.41 -18.67 8.96
N TYR A 117 3.19 -17.39 8.64
CA TYR A 117 2.92 -16.34 9.63
C TYR A 117 1.48 -16.34 10.13
N ARG A 118 0.61 -17.19 9.56
CA ARG A 118 -0.85 -17.21 9.78
C ARG A 118 -1.48 -15.83 9.54
N ALA A 119 -0.97 -15.08 8.57
CA ALA A 119 -1.49 -13.76 8.22
C ALA A 119 -2.91 -13.88 7.64
N ALA A 120 -3.83 -13.05 8.11
CA ALA A 120 -5.24 -13.14 7.69
C ALA A 120 -5.68 -11.98 6.80
N CYS A 121 -5.18 -10.78 7.09
CA CYS A 121 -5.69 -9.54 6.52
C CYS A 121 -4.58 -8.61 6.04
N THR A 122 -4.96 -7.51 5.42
CA THR A 122 -4.08 -6.39 5.09
C THR A 122 -4.66 -5.07 5.64
N PRO A 123 -3.92 -4.32 6.48
CA PRO A 123 -2.61 -4.66 7.03
C PRO A 123 -2.69 -5.72 8.15
N ASP A 124 -1.61 -6.47 8.38
CA ASP A 124 -1.43 -7.40 9.52
C ASP A 124 0.02 -7.33 10.03
N PHE A 125 0.21 -7.01 11.31
CA PHE A 125 1.53 -6.65 11.87
C PHE A 125 2.07 -7.72 12.81
N PHE A 126 3.36 -8.03 12.68
CA PHE A 126 4.07 -8.98 13.51
C PHE A 126 5.44 -8.41 13.91
N LEU A 127 5.60 -8.02 15.17
CA LEU A 127 6.84 -7.53 15.74
C LEU A 127 7.54 -8.63 16.51
N PHE A 128 8.80 -8.86 16.16
CA PHE A 128 9.68 -9.83 16.78
C PHE A 128 10.84 -9.14 17.51
N ASP A 129 11.24 -9.73 18.63
CA ASP A 129 12.41 -9.28 19.39
C ASP A 129 13.75 -9.68 18.73
N LYS A 130 14.85 -9.38 19.42
CA LYS A 130 16.21 -9.74 19.01
C LYS A 130 16.41 -11.26 18.84
N GLY A 131 15.68 -12.06 19.63
CA GLY A 131 15.66 -13.53 19.54
C GLY A 131 14.71 -14.07 18.46
N ARG A 132 14.04 -13.18 17.71
CA ARG A 132 13.03 -13.50 16.69
C ARG A 132 11.79 -14.18 17.27
N LYS A 133 11.47 -13.92 18.53
CA LYS A 133 10.21 -14.30 19.16
C LYS A 133 9.18 -13.21 18.98
N LEU A 134 7.95 -13.59 18.67
CA LEU A 134 6.83 -12.67 18.49
C LEU A 134 6.50 -12.00 19.82
N VAL A 135 6.61 -10.68 19.86
CA VAL A 135 6.33 -9.88 21.07
C VAL A 135 5.16 -8.92 20.88
N TYR A 136 4.80 -8.61 19.64
CA TYR A 136 3.56 -7.93 19.33
C TYR A 136 2.94 -8.41 18.02
N ARG A 137 1.62 -8.56 18.01
CA ARG A 137 0.79 -8.84 16.85
C ARG A 137 -0.56 -8.16 17.03
N GLY A 138 -1.05 -7.50 15.99
CA GLY A 138 -2.29 -6.74 16.12
C GLY A 138 -2.32 -5.49 15.27
N GLN A 139 -3.07 -4.49 15.71
CA GLN A 139 -3.34 -3.26 14.99
C GLN A 139 -2.13 -2.31 14.90
N PHE A 140 -2.23 -1.31 14.02
CA PHE A 140 -1.31 -0.17 14.03
C PHE A 140 -1.71 0.83 15.12
N ASP A 141 -2.99 1.19 15.13
CA ASP A 141 -3.69 2.06 16.09
C ASP A 141 -5.20 1.76 16.05
N ASP A 142 -6.02 2.56 16.75
CA ASP A 142 -7.50 2.46 16.75
C ASP A 142 -8.18 3.05 15.49
N SER A 143 -7.42 3.67 14.57
CA SER A 143 -8.00 4.29 13.38
C SER A 143 -8.50 3.23 12.40
N ARG A 144 -9.66 3.47 11.77
CA ARG A 144 -10.27 2.58 10.79
C ARG A 144 -10.94 3.41 9.70
N PRO A 145 -11.03 2.94 8.43
CA PRO A 145 -11.75 3.65 7.37
C PRO A 145 -13.19 4.06 7.74
N GLN A 146 -13.81 3.37 8.70
CA GLN A 146 -15.18 3.62 9.18
C GLN A 146 -15.28 4.60 10.35
N ASN A 147 -14.16 5.11 10.88
CA ASN A 147 -14.14 6.06 11.98
C ASN A 147 -13.30 7.31 11.65
N ASP A 148 -13.49 8.35 12.45
CA ASP A 148 -12.81 9.64 12.31
C ASP A 148 -11.58 9.78 13.23
N LEU A 149 -11.10 8.66 13.79
CA LEU A 149 -9.91 8.69 14.65
C LEU A 149 -8.65 8.98 13.81
N PRO A 150 -7.75 9.86 14.28
CA PRO A 150 -6.50 10.14 13.58
C PRO A 150 -5.62 8.89 13.51
N VAL A 151 -4.83 8.79 12.45
CA VAL A 151 -3.81 7.74 12.31
C VAL A 151 -2.59 8.16 13.12
N THR A 152 -2.21 7.37 14.12
CA THR A 152 -1.14 7.68 15.08
C THR A 152 -0.07 6.60 15.15
N GLY A 153 -0.43 5.34 14.88
CA GLY A 153 0.40 4.17 15.16
C GLY A 153 0.62 3.89 16.65
N GLU A 154 -0.21 4.45 17.54
CA GLU A 154 0.02 4.46 18.98
C GLU A 154 0.29 3.08 19.59
N ASP A 155 -0.50 2.06 19.27
CA ASP A 155 -0.32 0.71 19.79
C ASP A 155 1.04 0.11 19.37
N LEU A 156 1.37 0.20 18.09
CA LEU A 156 2.61 -0.36 17.56
C LEU A 156 3.84 0.43 18.02
N ARG A 157 3.71 1.75 18.16
CA ARG A 157 4.73 2.65 18.73
C ARG A 157 5.01 2.30 20.18
N ALA A 158 3.97 2.13 21.00
CA ALA A 158 4.10 1.72 22.39
C ALA A 158 4.84 0.38 22.53
N ALA A 159 4.51 -0.60 21.68
CA ALA A 159 5.20 -1.88 21.64
C ALA A 159 6.69 -1.76 21.27
N LEU A 160 7.02 -0.96 20.26
CA LEU A 160 8.41 -0.72 19.87
C LEU A 160 9.20 0.06 20.91
N ASP A 161 8.60 1.08 21.53
CA ASP A 161 9.24 1.86 22.57
C ASP A 161 9.47 1.03 23.85
N ALA A 162 8.56 0.11 24.17
CA ALA A 162 8.77 -0.87 25.24
C ALA A 162 9.92 -1.84 24.87
N LEU A 163 9.92 -2.39 23.65
CA LEU A 163 10.98 -3.27 23.15
C LEU A 163 12.37 -2.62 23.23
N LEU A 164 12.49 -1.41 22.69
CA LEU A 164 13.74 -0.65 22.64
C LEU A 164 14.23 -0.25 24.04
N ALA A 165 13.32 -0.04 24.99
CA ALA A 165 13.63 0.23 26.38
C ALA A 165 13.89 -1.04 27.22
N GLY A 166 13.73 -2.24 26.65
CA GLY A 166 13.81 -3.50 27.39
C GLY A 166 12.70 -3.67 28.43
N ARG A 167 11.55 -3.02 28.24
CA ARG A 167 10.37 -3.12 29.10
C ARG A 167 9.42 -4.22 28.60
N ALA A 168 8.55 -4.69 29.49
CA ALA A 168 7.47 -5.58 29.10
C ALA A 168 6.52 -4.86 28.11
N ILE A 169 6.13 -5.57 27.06
CA ILE A 169 5.07 -5.15 26.12
C ILE A 169 3.75 -5.69 26.66
N ASP A 170 2.69 -4.89 26.56
CA ASP A 170 1.35 -5.31 26.97
C ASP A 170 0.93 -6.60 26.25
N SER A 171 0.46 -7.58 27.01
CA SER A 171 -0.05 -8.84 26.47
C SER A 171 -1.42 -8.70 25.83
N GLU A 172 -2.21 -7.72 26.30
CA GLU A 172 -3.51 -7.35 25.74
C GLU A 172 -3.30 -6.55 24.45
N GLN A 173 -3.34 -7.24 23.30
CA GLN A 173 -3.12 -6.64 22.00
C GLN A 173 -4.36 -6.83 21.13
N LYS A 174 -4.84 -5.74 20.53
CA LYS A 174 -6.03 -5.76 19.68
C LYS A 174 -5.67 -6.26 18.28
N PRO A 175 -6.50 -7.11 17.65
CA PRO A 175 -6.26 -7.58 16.29
C PRO A 175 -6.25 -6.42 15.28
N SER A 176 -5.43 -6.55 14.23
CA SER A 176 -5.65 -5.72 13.04
C SER A 176 -7.00 -6.07 12.43
N PHE A 177 -7.51 -5.16 11.60
CA PHE A 177 -8.73 -5.38 10.84
C PHE A 177 -8.54 -4.84 9.43
N GLY A 178 -8.81 -5.67 8.43
CA GLY A 178 -8.49 -5.33 7.04
C GLY A 178 -9.29 -6.11 6.02
N CYS A 179 -8.95 -5.95 4.74
CA CYS A 179 -9.35 -6.91 3.71
C CYS A 179 -8.66 -8.25 3.99
N ASN A 180 -9.30 -9.38 3.73
CA ASN A 180 -8.60 -10.66 3.75
C ASN A 180 -7.47 -10.68 2.71
N ILE A 181 -6.40 -11.42 3.01
CA ILE A 181 -5.41 -11.80 1.98
C ILE A 181 -6.15 -12.50 0.83
N LYS A 182 -5.82 -12.14 -0.40
CA LYS A 182 -6.45 -12.67 -1.62
C LYS A 182 -5.82 -14.01 -1.96
N TRP A 183 -6.27 -15.06 -1.28
CA TRP A 183 -5.79 -16.42 -1.48
C TRP A 183 -6.09 -16.91 -2.90
N LYS A 184 -5.09 -17.57 -3.51
CA LYS A 184 -5.26 -18.28 -4.78
C LYS A 184 -6.30 -19.40 -4.61
N PRO A 185 -7.13 -19.69 -5.62
CA PRO A 185 -8.13 -20.75 -5.52
C PRO A 185 -7.51 -22.11 -5.14
N GLY A 186 -8.03 -22.74 -4.09
CA GLY A 186 -7.52 -24.02 -3.56
C GLY A 186 -6.29 -23.88 -2.67
N ASN A 187 -5.77 -22.66 -2.49
CA ASN A 187 -4.62 -22.35 -1.65
C ASN A 187 -5.03 -21.70 -0.32
N GLU A 188 -6.33 -21.62 -0.02
CA GLU A 188 -6.82 -21.00 1.20
C GLU A 188 -6.40 -21.79 2.44
N PRO A 189 -5.89 -21.12 3.50
CA PRO A 189 -5.53 -21.79 4.74
C PRO A 189 -6.77 -22.26 5.53
N ASP A 190 -6.56 -23.22 6.42
CA ASP A 190 -7.55 -23.77 7.35
C ASP A 190 -8.31 -22.67 8.14
N TYR A 191 -7.61 -21.61 8.54
CA TYR A 191 -8.19 -20.50 9.29
C TYR A 191 -9.05 -19.56 8.44
N PHE A 192 -8.92 -19.54 7.11
CA PHE A 192 -9.65 -18.60 6.25
C PHE A 192 -11.18 -18.70 6.38
N ARG A 193 -11.70 -19.94 6.40
CA ARG A 193 -13.15 -20.20 6.50
C ARG A 193 -13.69 -19.92 7.90
N SER A 194 -12.91 -20.24 8.93
CA SER A 194 -13.27 -19.99 10.33
C SER A 194 -13.46 -18.49 10.62
N ILE A 195 -12.65 -17.64 9.99
CA ILE A 195 -12.72 -16.19 10.16
C ILE A 195 -13.94 -15.60 9.42
N ARG A 196 -14.33 -16.15 8.27
CA ARG A 196 -15.55 -15.73 7.55
C ARG A 196 -16.86 -16.11 8.27
N LEU A 197 -16.86 -17.20 9.04
CA LEU A 197 -18.06 -17.72 9.72
C LEU A 197 -18.30 -17.13 11.12
N LYS A 198 -17.36 -16.37 11.68
CA LYS A 198 -17.49 -15.80 13.02
C LYS A 198 -18.52 -14.67 13.27
N PRO A 199 -19.24 -14.06 12.31
CA PRO A 199 -20.28 -13.08 12.64
C PRO A 199 -21.62 -13.79 12.81
N SER A 200 -21.83 -14.49 13.93
CA SER A 200 -23.16 -14.70 14.56
C SER A 200 -23.21 -15.66 15.76
N LEU A 201 -22.15 -16.40 16.10
CA LEU A 201 -22.24 -17.51 17.07
C LEU A 201 -21.70 -17.25 18.48
N GLU A 202 -21.19 -16.06 18.80
CA GLU A 202 -20.70 -15.74 20.16
C GLU A 202 -21.80 -15.19 21.11
N GLY A 203 -23.08 -15.49 20.85
CA GLY A 203 -24.19 -15.03 21.69
C GLY A 203 -25.26 -16.06 22.06
N ARG A 204 -25.08 -17.36 21.77
CA ARG A 204 -26.12 -18.38 22.01
C ARG A 204 -25.59 -19.74 22.46
N LEU A 205 -24.68 -19.77 23.42
CA LEU A 205 -24.48 -20.97 24.24
C LEU A 205 -24.92 -20.64 25.66
N GLY A 206 -26.15 -21.06 25.97
CA GLY A 206 -26.65 -21.16 27.34
C GLY A 206 -25.92 -22.27 28.10
N PRO A 207 -26.17 -22.40 29.42
CA PRO A 207 -25.35 -23.22 30.30
C PRO A 207 -25.42 -24.70 29.94
N GLU A 208 -24.29 -25.39 30.17
CA GLU A 208 -24.12 -26.83 30.08
C GLU A 208 -25.27 -27.56 30.80
N ILE A 209 -26.00 -28.40 30.06
CA ILE A 209 -26.93 -29.37 30.66
C ILE A 209 -26.18 -30.69 30.74
N GLU A 210 -25.80 -31.05 31.96
CA GLU A 210 -25.47 -32.42 32.32
C GLU A 210 -26.75 -33.27 32.34
N GLY A 211 -26.73 -34.41 31.66
CA GLY A 211 -27.59 -35.56 31.98
C GLY A 211 -28.66 -35.90 30.94
N GLY A 212 -28.70 -37.19 30.56
CA GLY A 212 -29.87 -37.87 30.01
C GLY A 212 -29.69 -38.44 28.61
N GLN A 213 -29.45 -39.75 28.51
CA GLN A 213 -29.74 -40.51 27.30
C GLN A 213 -31.27 -40.61 27.15
N GLU A 214 -31.85 -39.95 26.14
CA GLU A 214 -33.19 -40.29 25.64
C GLU A 214 -33.12 -40.56 24.14
N GLU A 215 -33.70 -41.68 23.73
CA GLU A 215 -33.77 -42.17 22.35
C GLU A 215 -34.46 -41.17 21.42
N PHE A 216 -33.77 -40.81 20.34
CA PHE A 216 -34.23 -39.82 19.37
C PHE A 216 -35.23 -40.45 18.37
N SER A 217 -36.48 -40.67 18.78
CA SER A 217 -37.59 -41.07 17.90
C SER A 217 -38.48 -39.87 17.56
N GLY A 218 -38.08 -39.04 16.59
CA GLY A 218 -38.83 -37.81 16.33
C GLY A 218 -38.56 -37.06 15.02
N TRP A 219 -37.97 -37.68 14.00
CA TRP A 219 -37.86 -37.06 12.67
C TRP A 219 -38.74 -37.80 11.66
N GLY A 220 -40.02 -37.47 11.66
CA GLY A 220 -40.90 -37.72 10.51
C GLY A 220 -40.80 -36.55 9.52
N PRO A 221 -41.08 -36.76 8.22
CA PRO A 221 -41.12 -35.68 7.25
C PRO A 221 -42.17 -34.62 7.67
N PRO A 222 -41.88 -33.32 7.50
CA PRO A 222 -42.78 -32.25 7.94
C PRO A 222 -44.13 -32.35 7.23
N ARG A 223 -45.20 -32.00 7.94
CA ARG A 223 -46.56 -32.00 7.38
C ARG A 223 -46.68 -30.89 6.34
N ALA A 224 -47.58 -31.06 5.36
CA ALA A 224 -47.76 -30.10 4.27
C ALA A 224 -48.03 -28.66 4.76
N SER A 225 -48.74 -28.49 5.88
CA SER A 225 -48.99 -27.19 6.52
C SER A 225 -47.73 -26.54 7.10
N GLU A 226 -46.77 -27.35 7.59
CA GLU A 226 -45.49 -26.85 8.12
C GLU A 226 -44.55 -26.41 6.98
N LEU A 227 -44.61 -27.10 5.84
CA LEU A 227 -43.89 -26.70 4.62
C LEU A 227 -44.41 -25.38 4.03
N GLU A 228 -45.71 -25.11 4.18
CA GLU A 228 -46.34 -23.88 3.71
C GLU A 228 -45.90 -22.67 4.53
N GLU A 229 -45.87 -22.79 5.87
CA GLU A 229 -45.32 -21.77 6.77
C GLU A 229 -43.82 -21.52 6.54
N ILE A 230 -43.03 -22.58 6.32
CA ILE A 230 -41.61 -22.46 5.95
C ILE A 230 -41.48 -21.73 4.60
N GLY A 231 -42.34 -22.05 3.64
CA GLY A 231 -42.37 -21.41 2.32
C GLY A 231 -42.68 -19.90 2.41
N GLU A 232 -43.63 -19.50 3.25
CA GLU A 232 -43.92 -18.08 3.50
C GLU A 232 -42.76 -17.36 4.20
N TYR A 233 -42.16 -17.98 5.21
CA TYR A 233 -41.01 -17.41 5.91
C TYR A 233 -39.81 -17.21 4.97
N VAL A 234 -39.49 -18.20 4.13
CA VAL A 234 -38.40 -18.13 3.15
C VAL A 234 -38.70 -17.05 2.11
N ARG A 235 -39.93 -16.96 1.58
CA ARG A 235 -40.31 -15.89 0.64
C ARG A 235 -40.16 -14.50 1.27
N ALA A 236 -40.70 -14.30 2.48
CA ALA A 236 -40.58 -13.02 3.19
C ALA A 236 -39.11 -12.65 3.50
N ARG A 237 -38.27 -13.65 3.79
CA ARG A 237 -36.83 -13.47 4.00
C ARG A 237 -36.10 -13.09 2.72
N MET A 238 -36.44 -13.73 1.60
CA MET A 238 -35.86 -13.45 0.27
C MET A 238 -36.23 -12.04 -0.19
N THR A 239 -37.49 -11.62 -0.05
CA THR A 239 -37.91 -10.24 -0.42
C THR A 239 -37.17 -9.19 0.39
N ARG A 240 -37.02 -9.38 1.72
CA ARG A 240 -36.22 -8.46 2.56
C ARG A 240 -34.74 -8.45 2.20
N MET A 241 -34.22 -9.54 1.63
CA MET A 241 -32.84 -9.62 1.18
C MET A 241 -32.65 -8.90 -0.15
N GLU A 242 -33.59 -9.04 -1.08
CA GLU A 242 -33.64 -8.29 -2.35
C GLU A 242 -33.74 -6.79 -2.11
N GLU A 243 -34.60 -6.34 -1.19
CA GLU A 243 -34.70 -4.92 -0.80
C GLU A 243 -33.37 -4.37 -0.25
N LYS A 244 -32.66 -5.15 0.57
CA LYS A 244 -31.34 -4.77 1.08
C LYS A 244 -30.28 -4.72 -0.01
N LEU A 245 -30.32 -5.67 -0.95
CA LEU A 245 -29.41 -5.68 -2.11
C LEU A 245 -29.67 -4.48 -3.01
N ASP A 246 -30.92 -4.12 -3.28
CA ASP A 246 -31.27 -2.94 -4.06
C ASP A 246 -30.90 -1.63 -3.34
N HIS A 247 -31.07 -1.58 -2.01
CA HIS A 247 -30.64 -0.43 -1.21
C HIS A 247 -29.11 -0.25 -1.21
N GLN A 248 -28.33 -1.33 -1.35
CA GLN A 248 -26.88 -1.26 -1.52
C GLN A 248 -26.45 -1.00 -2.97
N ARG A 249 -27.21 -1.47 -3.96
CA ARG A 249 -26.90 -1.29 -5.38
C ARG A 249 -27.07 0.17 -5.84
N LYS A 250 -28.11 0.85 -5.35
CA LYS A 250 -28.39 2.26 -5.68
C LYS A 250 -27.24 3.25 -5.40
N PRO A 251 -26.65 3.30 -4.19
CA PRO A 251 -25.54 4.22 -3.91
C PRO A 251 -24.28 3.86 -4.71
N MET A 252 -24.12 2.60 -5.09
CA MET A 252 -23.01 2.14 -5.93
C MET A 252 -23.17 2.64 -7.37
N THR A 253 -24.36 2.50 -7.98
CA THR A 253 -24.65 3.04 -9.32
C THR A 253 -24.51 4.56 -9.37
N GLU A 254 -25.01 5.28 -8.36
CA GLU A 254 -24.81 6.73 -8.27
C GLU A 254 -23.34 7.12 -8.04
N GLY A 255 -22.60 6.28 -7.31
CA GLY A 255 -21.15 6.40 -7.12
C GLY A 255 -20.40 6.31 -8.45
N PHE A 256 -20.75 5.33 -9.29
CA PHE A 256 -20.18 5.16 -10.62
C PHE A 256 -20.49 6.35 -11.53
N GLU A 257 -21.73 6.86 -11.57
CA GLU A 257 -22.06 8.05 -12.35
C GLU A 257 -21.29 9.31 -11.89
N ARG A 258 -21.11 9.48 -10.57
CA ARG A 258 -20.29 10.57 -10.03
C ARG A 258 -18.82 10.42 -10.43
N MET A 259 -18.33 9.20 -10.51
CA MET A 259 -16.95 8.89 -10.89
C MET A 259 -16.71 9.15 -12.38
N GLU A 260 -17.61 8.70 -13.26
CA GLU A 260 -17.55 8.98 -14.69
C GLU A 260 -17.55 10.49 -14.98
N LYS A 261 -18.37 11.27 -14.26
CA LYS A 261 -18.36 12.73 -14.35
C LYS A 261 -17.01 13.33 -13.95
N ARG A 262 -16.37 12.81 -12.89
CA ARG A 262 -15.02 13.25 -12.48
C ARG A 262 -13.96 12.87 -13.52
N PHE A 263 -14.02 11.68 -14.08
CA PHE A 263 -13.10 11.25 -15.14
C PHE A 263 -13.23 12.14 -16.38
N ALA A 264 -14.45 12.43 -16.83
CA ALA A 264 -14.68 13.37 -17.93
C ALA A 264 -14.13 14.78 -17.64
N GLN A 265 -14.12 15.20 -16.37
CA GLN A 265 -13.52 16.48 -15.97
C GLN A 265 -11.99 16.43 -15.97
N VAL A 266 -11.39 15.31 -15.56
CA VAL A 266 -9.93 15.09 -15.62
C VAL A 266 -9.46 15.07 -17.07
N ASP A 267 -10.15 14.37 -17.97
CA ASP A 267 -9.81 14.35 -19.40
C ASP A 267 -9.82 15.74 -20.03
N LYS A 268 -10.78 16.60 -19.63
CA LYS A 268 -10.80 18.00 -20.06
C LYS A 268 -9.57 18.77 -19.57
N ARG A 269 -9.11 18.53 -18.33
CA ARG A 269 -7.90 19.15 -17.78
C ARG A 269 -6.64 18.68 -18.49
N ILE A 270 -6.54 17.38 -18.80
CA ILE A 270 -5.41 16.81 -19.53
C ILE A 270 -5.32 17.48 -20.91
N ARG A 271 -6.43 17.55 -21.66
CA ARG A 271 -6.44 18.25 -22.97
C ARG A 271 -6.09 19.74 -22.86
N GLN A 272 -6.44 20.40 -21.76
CA GLN A 272 -6.02 21.79 -21.52
C GLN A 272 -4.52 21.90 -21.24
N MET A 273 -3.95 20.92 -20.52
CA MET A 273 -2.52 20.85 -20.23
C MET A 273 -1.71 20.59 -21.51
N ASP A 274 -2.16 19.69 -22.37
CA ASP A 274 -1.51 19.41 -23.67
C ASP A 274 -1.42 20.68 -24.53
N LYS A 275 -2.51 21.48 -24.57
CA LYS A 275 -2.50 22.77 -25.27
C LYS A 275 -1.51 23.77 -24.67
N ARG A 276 -1.33 23.77 -23.35
CA ARG A 276 -0.35 24.65 -22.67
C ARG A 276 1.08 24.21 -22.95
N LEU A 277 1.33 22.90 -23.04
CA LEU A 277 2.63 22.35 -23.42
C LEU A 277 2.97 22.74 -24.86
N GLU A 278 2.04 22.56 -25.80
CA GLU A 278 2.25 22.98 -27.20
C GLU A 278 2.53 24.50 -27.34
N GLN A 279 1.87 25.33 -26.53
CA GLN A 279 2.16 26.77 -26.47
C GLN A 279 3.54 27.08 -25.88
N THR A 280 4.01 26.26 -24.94
CA THR A 280 5.33 26.40 -24.32
C THR A 280 6.42 26.03 -25.32
N ASP A 281 6.23 24.94 -26.06
CA ASP A 281 7.17 24.51 -27.12
C ASP A 281 7.32 25.60 -28.20
N LYS A 282 6.20 26.19 -28.66
CA LYS A 282 6.24 27.32 -29.60
C LYS A 282 6.99 28.53 -29.07
N ARG A 283 6.92 28.80 -27.75
CA ARG A 283 7.68 29.89 -27.13
C ARG A 283 9.17 29.58 -27.06
N LEU A 284 9.54 28.33 -26.78
CA LEU A 284 10.93 27.88 -26.77
C LEU A 284 11.53 27.99 -28.17
N GLU A 285 10.84 27.53 -29.22
CA GLU A 285 11.28 27.71 -30.61
C GLU A 285 11.46 29.17 -31.02
N GLN A 286 10.63 30.08 -30.48
CA GLN A 286 10.76 31.51 -30.73
C GLN A 286 11.98 32.08 -30.00
N MET A 287 12.28 31.56 -28.82
CA MET A 287 13.44 31.95 -28.02
C MET A 287 14.73 31.48 -28.67
N ASP A 288 14.79 30.24 -29.16
CA ASP A 288 15.95 29.70 -29.90
C ASP A 288 16.26 30.55 -31.15
N ARG A 289 15.22 30.90 -31.92
CA ARG A 289 15.38 31.81 -33.07
C ARG A 289 15.92 33.20 -32.69
N ARG A 290 15.59 33.69 -31.49
CA ARG A 290 16.14 34.96 -30.98
C ARG A 290 17.60 34.79 -30.57
N PHE A 291 17.97 33.68 -29.93
CA PHE A 291 19.35 33.39 -29.59
C PHE A 291 20.22 33.27 -30.84
N ASP A 292 19.79 32.54 -31.88
CA ASP A 292 20.50 32.47 -33.17
C ASP A 292 20.72 33.86 -33.80
N ALA A 293 19.72 34.74 -33.70
CA ALA A 293 19.81 36.11 -34.21
C ALA A 293 20.77 36.99 -33.38
N ILE A 294 20.85 36.73 -32.08
CA ILE A 294 21.80 37.39 -31.17
C ILE A 294 23.23 36.93 -31.48
N ASP A 295 23.46 35.63 -31.64
CA ASP A 295 24.77 35.06 -31.97
C ASP A 295 25.32 35.63 -33.28
N LYS A 296 24.48 35.71 -34.32
CA LYS A 296 24.85 36.37 -35.59
C LYS A 296 25.26 37.84 -35.43
N ARG A 297 24.64 38.57 -34.49
CA ARG A 297 25.02 39.96 -34.20
C ARG A 297 26.35 40.02 -33.46
N PHE A 298 26.61 39.10 -32.54
CA PHE A 298 27.89 38.98 -31.85
C PHE A 298 29.02 38.65 -32.83
N ASP A 299 28.82 37.70 -33.74
CA ASP A 299 29.80 37.37 -34.79
C ASP A 299 30.12 38.57 -35.69
N MET A 300 29.09 39.34 -36.07
CA MET A 300 29.26 40.55 -36.87
C MET A 300 30.03 41.64 -36.10
N LEU A 301 29.79 41.78 -34.80
CA LEU A 301 30.52 42.71 -33.93
C LEU A 301 31.98 42.27 -33.77
N ALA A 302 32.23 40.98 -33.51
CA ALA A 302 33.57 40.42 -33.40
C ALA A 302 34.38 40.67 -34.69
N GLY A 303 33.79 40.39 -35.86
CA GLY A 303 34.46 40.66 -37.13
C GLY A 303 34.68 42.14 -37.44
N ARG A 304 33.89 43.07 -36.88
CA ARG A 304 34.19 44.51 -36.95
C ARG A 304 35.35 44.87 -36.05
N MET A 305 35.39 44.35 -34.82
CA MET A 305 36.49 44.56 -33.90
C MET A 305 37.82 44.07 -34.48
N ASP A 306 37.86 42.88 -35.07
CA ASP A 306 39.08 42.35 -35.70
C ASP A 306 39.61 43.27 -36.79
N ARG A 307 38.74 43.78 -37.68
CA ARG A 307 39.13 44.75 -38.71
C ARG A 307 39.67 46.05 -38.12
N PHE A 308 39.07 46.56 -37.04
CA PHE A 308 39.60 47.74 -36.35
C PHE A 308 40.97 47.48 -35.74
N ILE A 309 41.18 46.30 -35.14
CA ILE A 309 42.47 45.89 -34.57
C ILE A 309 43.54 45.83 -35.67
N TYR A 310 43.29 45.12 -36.77
CA TYR A 310 44.25 45.05 -37.89
C TYR A 310 44.56 46.41 -38.51
N LEU A 311 43.56 47.28 -38.68
CA LEU A 311 43.78 48.64 -39.20
C LEU A 311 44.63 49.48 -38.25
N SER A 312 44.36 49.41 -36.94
CA SER A 312 45.11 50.15 -35.93
C SER A 312 46.57 49.70 -35.81
N LEU A 313 46.82 48.38 -35.87
CA LEU A 313 48.17 47.80 -35.90
C LEU A 313 48.91 48.18 -37.19
N GLY A 314 48.23 48.19 -38.34
CA GLY A 314 48.79 48.64 -39.61
C GLY A 314 49.23 50.11 -39.58
N ILE A 315 48.38 51.00 -39.04
CA ILE A 315 48.71 52.42 -38.87
C ILE A 315 49.90 52.60 -37.92
N ALA A 316 49.92 51.89 -36.80
CA ALA A 316 51.02 51.94 -35.84
C ALA A 316 52.35 51.47 -36.48
N ALA A 317 52.33 50.38 -37.25
CA ALA A 317 53.50 49.89 -37.96
C ALA A 317 54.02 50.90 -39.00
N CYS A 318 53.12 51.56 -39.75
CA CYS A 318 53.49 52.62 -40.68
C CYS A 318 54.14 53.82 -39.96
N ILE A 319 53.60 54.24 -38.82
CA ILE A 319 54.18 55.33 -38.02
C ILE A 319 55.60 54.98 -37.56
N VAL A 320 55.81 53.75 -37.06
CA VAL A 320 57.14 53.27 -36.64
C VAL A 320 58.12 53.24 -37.81
N LEU A 321 57.69 52.78 -38.99
CA LEU A 321 58.50 52.77 -40.21
C LEU A 321 58.92 54.19 -40.66
N VAL A 322 57.98 55.14 -40.64
CA VAL A 322 58.28 56.54 -41.00
C VAL A 322 59.26 57.18 -40.01
N LEU A 323 59.08 56.92 -38.71
CA LEU A 323 60.01 57.41 -37.67
C LEU A 323 61.41 56.78 -37.76
N ALA A 324 61.55 55.58 -38.34
CA ALA A 324 62.84 54.92 -38.53
C ALA A 324 63.63 55.42 -39.75
N ILE A 325 62.98 56.13 -40.68
CA ILE A 325 63.59 56.66 -41.91
C ILE A 325 64.02 58.14 -41.76
N LEU A 326 63.50 58.85 -40.77
CA LEU A 326 63.85 60.24 -40.41
C LEU A 326 65.02 60.30 -39.44
#